data_AF-A0A172WNX9-F1
#
_entry.id   AF-A0A172WNX9-F1
#
_cell.length_a   1.000
_cell.length_b   1.000
_cell.length_c   1.000
_cell.angle_alpha   90.00
_cell.angle_beta   90.00
_cell.angle_gamma   90.00
#
_symmetry.space_group_name_H-M   'P 1'
#
loop_
_entity.id
_entity.type
_entity.pdbx_description
1 polymer ?
#
loop_
_entity_poly.entity_id
_entity_poly.type
_entity_poly.pdbx_seq_one_letter_code
_entity_poly.pdbx_strand_id
1 'polypeptide(L)'
;MHRGLEAVPVARNVSKRTRRGRPCHVFMSAKAGGLISMESYEEYKRAVLLELDPRVVCFSEQPWTMEVNSGEIRPTRDAFKPVTADMRFYTPDFTVRLAGGRILIVEVKKALPSAERSEKYNLVKCRCQENGFEFLMLEGAHLTAALLRNCEYLVRTSAEYLKKTLPEMLEQLLELSQQRPRWTYTDLAQLAPHGGFGVFIGIAYGIFQADLQRDLLSGQGVITPALGELTHLELGFV
;
A
#
# COMPACT_ATOMS: atom_id res chain seq x y z
N MET A 1 0.81 -15.92 20.17
CA MET A 1 2.01 -15.91 19.31
C MET A 1 1.56 -16.21 17.88
N HIS A 2 1.58 -15.21 17.01
CA HIS A 2 1.20 -15.39 15.60
C HIS A 2 2.32 -16.13 14.86
N ARG A 3 2.11 -17.41 14.55
CA ARG A 3 3.03 -18.20 13.72
C ARG A 3 2.92 -17.70 12.27
N GLY A 4 4.05 -17.38 11.63
CA GLY A 4 4.12 -16.97 10.22
C GLY A 4 4.52 -15.51 9.94
N LEU A 5 4.93 -14.75 10.96
CA LEU A 5 5.29 -13.32 10.86
C LEU A 5 6.79 -13.01 10.94
N GLU A 6 7.67 -14.02 10.96
CA GLU A 6 9.08 -13.76 10.66
C GLU A 6 9.19 -13.33 9.20
N ALA A 7 10.24 -12.60 8.81
CA ALA A 7 10.46 -12.20 7.41
C ALA A 7 10.56 -13.45 6.53
N VAL A 8 9.42 -13.95 6.07
CA VAL A 8 9.32 -15.15 5.26
C VAL A 8 9.80 -14.77 3.86
N PRO A 9 10.68 -15.56 3.24
CA PRO A 9 11.00 -15.34 1.83
C PRO A 9 9.71 -15.35 1.02
N VAL A 10 9.55 -14.36 0.13
CA VAL A 10 8.40 -14.19 -0.77
C VAL A 10 7.95 -15.55 -1.30
N ALA A 11 6.70 -15.96 -1.04
CA ALA A 11 6.24 -17.32 -1.29
C ALA A 11 6.30 -17.71 -2.77
N ARG A 12 6.32 -16.70 -3.64
CA ARG A 12 6.43 -16.81 -5.09
C ARG A 12 7.27 -15.68 -5.65
N ASN A 13 8.31 -16.04 -6.39
CA ASN A 13 9.07 -15.04 -7.13
C ASN A 13 8.32 -14.63 -8.41
N VAL A 14 7.66 -13.47 -8.37
CA VAL A 14 6.88 -12.89 -9.47
C VAL A 14 7.72 -12.75 -10.76
N SER A 15 9.03 -12.47 -10.63
CA SER A 15 9.95 -12.30 -11.78
C SER A 15 10.30 -13.61 -12.52
N LYS A 16 10.07 -14.79 -11.91
CA LYS A 16 10.48 -16.09 -12.47
C LYS A 16 9.38 -16.83 -13.22
N ARG A 17 8.28 -16.18 -13.61
CA ARG A 17 7.22 -16.85 -14.37
C ARG A 17 7.75 -17.37 -15.71
N THR A 18 7.58 -18.67 -15.95
CA THR A 18 7.96 -19.39 -17.18
C THR A 18 7.18 -18.95 -18.43
N ARG A 19 6.19 -18.07 -18.30
CA ARG A 19 5.53 -17.37 -19.41
C ARG A 19 6.06 -15.94 -19.51
N ARG A 20 7.15 -15.79 -20.27
CA ARG A 20 7.74 -14.50 -20.67
C ARG A 20 6.65 -13.58 -21.25
N GLY A 21 6.46 -12.37 -20.70
CA GLY A 21 5.74 -11.29 -21.41
C GLY A 21 4.76 -10.44 -20.62
N ARG A 22 4.43 -10.73 -19.35
CA ARG A 22 3.61 -9.80 -18.55
C ARG A 22 4.51 -8.84 -17.76
N PRO A 23 4.29 -7.51 -17.84
CA PRO A 23 5.05 -6.55 -17.06
C PRO A 23 4.84 -6.82 -15.57
N CYS A 24 5.94 -6.92 -14.84
CA CYS A 24 5.94 -6.87 -13.38
C CYS A 24 5.92 -5.40 -12.99
N HIS A 25 5.08 -5.03 -12.03
CA HIS A 25 5.16 -3.71 -11.42
C HIS A 25 6.12 -3.81 -10.23
N VAL A 26 6.95 -2.80 -10.01
CA VAL A 26 7.91 -2.77 -8.90
C VAL A 26 8.08 -1.36 -8.36
N PHE A 27 8.30 -1.23 -7.05
CA PHE A 27 8.80 0.00 -6.44
C PHE A 27 9.55 -0.31 -5.14
N MET A 28 10.34 0.66 -4.65
CA MET A 28 10.99 0.55 -3.34
C MET A 28 10.01 1.01 -2.26
N SER A 29 9.72 0.14 -1.30
CA SER A 29 8.83 0.41 -0.18
C SER A 29 9.61 0.38 1.12
N ALA A 30 9.46 1.44 1.94
CA ALA A 30 10.01 1.46 3.28
C ALA A 30 9.25 0.50 4.20
N LYS A 31 7.92 0.40 4.04
CA LYS A 31 7.06 -0.46 4.86
C LYS A 31 7.14 -1.95 4.50
N ALA A 32 7.59 -2.30 3.30
CA ALA A 32 7.92 -3.67 2.91
C ALA A 32 9.40 -4.02 3.13
N GLY A 33 10.23 -3.05 3.53
CA GLY A 33 11.65 -3.27 3.81
C GLY A 33 12.51 -3.47 2.56
N GLY A 34 12.06 -3.02 1.39
CA GLY A 34 12.82 -3.16 0.14
C GLY A 34 11.98 -3.08 -1.12
N LEU A 35 12.48 -3.73 -2.18
CA LEU A 35 11.82 -3.82 -3.48
C LEU A 35 10.62 -4.76 -3.37
N ILE A 36 9.42 -4.27 -3.69
CA ILE A 36 8.21 -5.08 -3.80
C ILE A 36 7.87 -5.33 -5.26
N SER A 37 7.38 -6.54 -5.58
CA SER A 37 7.01 -6.95 -6.94
C SER A 37 5.55 -7.43 -7.04
N MET A 38 4.78 -6.90 -7.99
CA MET A 38 3.36 -7.22 -8.14
C MET A 38 3.05 -7.81 -9.52
N GLU A 39 2.11 -8.76 -9.54
CA GLU A 39 1.67 -9.47 -10.75
C GLU A 39 0.68 -8.65 -11.60
N SER A 40 0.07 -7.62 -11.02
CA SER A 40 -0.92 -6.80 -11.71
C SER A 40 -0.84 -5.32 -11.35
N TYR A 41 -1.37 -4.48 -12.24
CA TYR A 41 -1.50 -3.05 -11.99
C TYR A 41 -2.46 -2.74 -10.83
N GLU A 42 -3.45 -3.60 -10.59
CA GLU A 42 -4.38 -3.45 -9.47
C GLU A 42 -3.68 -3.64 -8.13
N GLU A 43 -2.81 -4.64 -8.02
CA GLU A 43 -1.95 -4.85 -6.86
C GLU A 43 -1.00 -3.65 -6.67
N TYR A 44 -0.39 -3.15 -7.75
CA TYR A 44 0.48 -1.96 -7.69
C TYR A 44 -0.23 -0.75 -7.10
N LYS A 45 -1.44 -0.43 -7.60
CA LYS A 45 -2.22 0.68 -7.06
C LYS A 45 -2.46 0.50 -5.56
N ARG A 46 -2.85 -0.70 -5.13
CA ARG A 46 -3.08 -0.97 -3.70
C ARG A 46 -1.80 -0.89 -2.86
N ALA A 47 -0.68 -1.38 -3.37
CA ALA A 47 0.61 -1.28 -2.68
C ALA A 47 1.06 0.18 -2.49
N VAL A 48 0.82 1.05 -3.46
CA VAL A 48 1.07 2.51 -3.33
C VAL A 48 0.23 3.12 -2.19
N LEU A 49 -1.03 2.71 -2.06
CA LEU A 49 -1.90 3.16 -0.97
C LEU A 49 -1.41 2.62 0.40
N LEU A 50 -1.04 1.35 0.47
CA LEU A 50 -0.46 0.71 1.67
C LEU A 50 0.82 1.42 2.15
N GLU A 51 1.67 1.83 1.21
CA GLU A 51 2.91 2.56 1.52
C GLU A 51 2.62 3.90 2.23
N LEU A 52 1.54 4.59 1.86
CA LEU A 52 1.24 5.93 2.36
C LEU A 52 0.43 5.97 3.65
N ASP A 53 -0.46 5.00 3.88
CA ASP A 53 -1.40 5.09 5.02
C ASP A 53 -0.68 4.98 6.38
N PRO A 54 -0.81 5.99 7.26
CA PRO A 54 -0.08 6.02 8.53
C PRO A 54 -0.48 4.89 9.49
N ARG A 55 -1.65 4.26 9.28
CA ARG A 55 -2.11 3.13 10.08
C ARG A 55 -1.44 1.82 9.67
N VAL A 56 -0.78 1.75 8.52
CA VAL A 56 0.00 0.59 8.09
C VAL A 56 1.42 0.70 8.63
N VAL A 57 1.81 -0.27 9.45
CA VAL A 57 3.18 -0.38 10.01
C VAL A 57 4.11 -1.03 9.00
N CYS A 58 3.69 -2.15 8.43
CA CYS A 58 4.44 -2.87 7.40
C CYS A 58 3.50 -3.74 6.57
N PHE A 59 3.94 -4.15 5.38
CA PHE A 59 3.22 -5.10 4.56
C PHE A 59 4.18 -5.92 3.69
N SER A 60 3.70 -7.04 3.15
CA SER A 60 4.48 -7.94 2.31
C SER A 60 3.62 -8.54 1.20
N GLU A 61 4.15 -8.66 -0.01
CA GLU A 61 3.53 -9.36 -1.13
C GLU A 61 3.64 -10.88 -1.00
N GLN A 62 2.58 -11.59 -1.39
CA GLN A 62 2.51 -13.06 -1.48
C GLN A 62 3.28 -13.80 -0.36
N PRO A 63 2.97 -13.55 0.93
CA PRO A 63 3.87 -13.91 2.03
C PRO A 63 3.82 -15.38 2.46
N TRP A 64 2.71 -16.08 2.20
CA TRP A 64 2.51 -17.46 2.62
C TRP A 64 1.45 -18.16 1.77
N THR A 65 1.36 -19.48 1.92
CA THR A 65 0.31 -20.32 1.31
C THR A 65 -0.52 -21.01 2.39
N MET A 66 -1.83 -20.96 2.24
CA MET A 66 -2.79 -21.71 3.05
C MET A 66 -3.38 -22.88 2.26
N GLU A 67 -3.44 -24.05 2.87
CA GLU A 67 -4.33 -25.12 2.41
C GLU A 67 -5.72 -24.83 2.97
N VAL A 68 -6.68 -24.58 2.09
CA VAL A 68 -7.98 -23.97 2.40
C VAL A 68 -8.89 -24.91 3.19
N ASN A 69 -8.79 -26.22 2.98
CA ASN A 69 -9.65 -27.18 3.65
C ASN A 69 -9.26 -27.37 5.12
N SER A 70 -7.97 -27.39 5.43
CA SER A 70 -7.40 -27.55 6.78
C SER A 70 -7.16 -26.23 7.50
N GLY A 71 -6.98 -25.13 6.75
CA GLY A 71 -6.55 -23.85 7.29
C GLY A 71 -5.06 -23.80 7.65
N GLU A 72 -4.29 -24.84 7.33
CA GLU A 72 -2.86 -24.88 7.61
C GLU A 72 -2.12 -23.87 6.72
N ILE A 73 -1.21 -23.09 7.33
CA ILE A 73 -0.40 -22.08 6.65
C ILE A 73 1.06 -22.51 6.65
N ARG A 74 1.71 -22.46 5.49
CA ARG A 74 3.15 -22.65 5.33
C ARG A 74 3.75 -21.55 4.43
N PRO A 75 5.08 -21.32 4.50
CA PRO A 75 5.75 -20.31 3.68
C PRO A 75 5.47 -20.42 2.19
N THR A 76 5.45 -21.64 1.63
CA THR A 76 5.27 -21.87 0.20
C THR A 76 4.38 -23.08 -0.03
N ARG A 77 3.84 -23.22 -1.25
CA ARG A 77 3.10 -24.42 -1.66
C ARG A 77 3.96 -25.69 -1.58
N ASP A 78 5.25 -25.59 -1.90
CA ASP A 78 6.18 -26.73 -1.88
C ASP A 78 6.41 -27.29 -0.48
N ALA A 79 6.10 -26.51 0.55
CA ALA A 79 6.16 -26.97 1.93
C ALA A 79 5.07 -28.02 2.23
N PHE A 80 3.98 -28.11 1.47
CA PHE A 80 2.84 -29.02 1.72
C PHE A 80 3.01 -30.44 1.12
N LYS A 81 4.22 -31.00 1.11
CA LYS A 81 4.46 -32.33 0.53
C LYS A 81 4.13 -33.47 1.50
N PRO A 82 3.51 -34.57 1.02
CA PRO A 82 3.04 -34.80 -0.35
C PRO A 82 1.74 -34.02 -0.66
N VAL A 83 1.63 -33.48 -1.88
CA VAL A 83 0.42 -32.78 -2.33
C VAL A 83 -0.56 -33.79 -2.91
N THR A 84 -1.78 -33.84 -2.38
CA THR A 84 -2.87 -34.67 -2.89
C THR A 84 -3.81 -33.87 -3.82
N ALA A 85 -4.62 -34.57 -4.61
CA ALA A 85 -5.48 -33.94 -5.62
C ALA A 85 -6.64 -33.11 -5.03
N ASP A 86 -7.02 -33.37 -3.79
CA ASP A 86 -8.09 -32.71 -3.04
C ASP A 86 -7.63 -31.42 -2.34
N MET A 87 -6.32 -31.20 -2.19
CA MET A 87 -5.78 -29.99 -1.57
C MET A 87 -6.06 -28.74 -2.40
N ARG A 88 -6.57 -27.71 -1.74
CA ARG A 88 -6.85 -26.41 -2.36
C ARG A 88 -5.94 -25.36 -1.75
N PHE A 89 -5.14 -24.70 -2.57
CA PHE A 89 -4.19 -23.69 -2.07
C PHE A 89 -4.67 -22.27 -2.33
N TYR A 90 -4.41 -21.40 -1.35
CA TYR A 90 -4.61 -19.97 -1.41
C TYR A 90 -3.33 -19.23 -1.02
N THR A 91 -2.96 -18.22 -1.80
CA THR A 91 -1.85 -17.30 -1.51
C THR A 91 -2.44 -15.91 -1.60
N PRO A 92 -2.47 -15.11 -0.53
CA PRO A 92 -3.00 -13.76 -0.58
C PRO A 92 -2.06 -12.83 -1.35
N ASP A 93 -2.59 -11.73 -1.87
CA ASP A 93 -1.78 -10.72 -2.53
C ASP A 93 -0.92 -9.96 -1.53
N PHE A 94 -1.49 -9.54 -0.39
CA PHE A 94 -0.73 -8.90 0.70
C PHE A 94 -1.10 -9.41 2.09
N THR A 95 -0.12 -9.38 2.99
CA THR A 95 -0.36 -9.34 4.45
C THR A 95 0.07 -7.97 4.95
N VAL A 96 -0.79 -7.34 5.74
CA VAL A 96 -0.62 -5.97 6.25
C VAL A 96 -0.69 -6.01 7.77
N ARG A 97 0.29 -5.40 8.43
CA ARG A 97 0.25 -5.18 9.89
C ARG A 97 -0.16 -3.74 10.17
N LEU A 98 -1.26 -3.59 10.89
CA LEU A 98 -1.80 -2.30 11.27
C LEU A 98 -1.22 -1.82 12.60
N ALA A 99 -1.29 -0.51 12.84
CA ALA A 99 -1.11 0.09 14.15
C ALA A 99 -2.09 -0.57 15.14
N GLY A 100 -1.58 -1.05 16.27
CA GLY A 100 -2.34 -1.89 17.21
C GLY A 100 -2.15 -3.40 17.02
N GLY A 101 -1.31 -3.83 16.07
CA GLY A 101 -0.86 -5.22 15.95
C GLY A 101 -1.81 -6.16 15.20
N ARG A 102 -2.97 -5.67 14.76
CA ARG A 102 -3.91 -6.43 13.93
C ARG A 102 -3.28 -6.77 12.59
N ILE A 103 -3.57 -7.96 12.07
CA ILE A 103 -3.07 -8.46 10.80
C ILE A 103 -4.25 -8.55 9.82
N LEU A 104 -4.13 -7.83 8.71
CA LEU A 104 -5.11 -7.78 7.64
C LEU A 104 -4.56 -8.50 6.40
N ILE A 105 -5.31 -9.48 5.90
CA ILE A 105 -5.04 -10.18 4.65
C ILE A 105 -5.82 -9.48 3.54
N VAL A 106 -5.10 -9.03 2.51
CA VAL A 106 -5.69 -8.30 1.39
C VAL A 106 -5.62 -9.15 0.13
N GLU A 107 -6.78 -9.37 -0.47
CA GLU A 107 -6.94 -9.94 -1.81
C GLU A 107 -7.39 -8.83 -2.78
N VAL A 108 -6.66 -8.64 -3.86
CA VAL A 108 -6.99 -7.68 -4.90
C VAL A 108 -7.67 -8.38 -6.08
N LYS A 109 -8.78 -7.81 -6.54
CA LYS A 109 -9.51 -8.29 -7.72
C LYS A 109 -9.83 -7.15 -8.64
N LYS A 110 -9.75 -7.38 -9.96
CA LYS A 110 -10.22 -6.40 -10.95
C LYS A 110 -11.70 -6.05 -10.75
N ALA A 111 -12.51 -7.08 -10.50
CA ALA A 111 -13.92 -6.98 -10.16
C ALA A 111 -14.24 -8.00 -9.07
N LEU A 112 -15.16 -7.68 -8.16
CA LEU A 112 -15.57 -8.63 -7.12
C LEU A 112 -16.13 -9.91 -7.74
N PRO A 113 -15.88 -11.08 -7.12
CA PRO A 113 -16.36 -12.36 -7.62
C PRO A 113 -17.88 -12.40 -7.67
N SER A 114 -18.43 -13.09 -8.69
CA SER A 114 -19.84 -13.49 -8.71
C SER A 114 -20.19 -14.37 -7.51
N ALA A 115 -21.49 -14.51 -7.20
CA ALA A 115 -21.98 -15.30 -6.06
C ALA A 115 -21.37 -16.71 -5.98
N GLU A 116 -21.22 -17.41 -7.10
CA GLU A 116 -20.63 -18.76 -7.17
C GLU A 116 -19.12 -18.79 -6.81
N ARG A 117 -18.38 -17.72 -7.14
CA ARG A 117 -16.97 -17.58 -6.74
C ARG A 117 -16.83 -17.08 -5.30
N SER A 118 -17.91 -16.57 -4.69
CA SER A 118 -17.93 -16.08 -3.30
C SER A 118 -17.69 -17.21 -2.30
N GLU A 119 -18.18 -18.42 -2.54
CA GLU A 119 -18.05 -19.55 -1.60
C GLU A 119 -16.60 -19.88 -1.25
N LYS A 120 -15.71 -19.91 -2.25
CA LYS A 120 -14.28 -20.10 -2.03
C LYS A 120 -13.71 -19.02 -1.10
N TYR A 121 -14.06 -17.77 -1.35
CA TYR A 121 -13.52 -16.64 -0.59
C TYR A 121 -14.16 -16.50 0.79
N ASN A 122 -15.39 -16.96 0.97
CA ASN A 122 -16.01 -17.09 2.27
C ASN A 122 -15.26 -18.13 3.12
N LEU A 123 -14.91 -19.28 2.54
CA LEU A 123 -14.10 -20.27 3.23
C LEU A 123 -12.70 -19.72 3.57
N VAL A 124 -12.03 -19.04 2.64
CA VAL A 124 -10.75 -18.37 2.90
C VAL A 124 -10.87 -17.37 4.04
N LYS A 125 -11.92 -16.53 4.03
CA LYS A 125 -12.18 -15.56 5.10
C LYS A 125 -12.35 -16.24 6.45
N CYS A 126 -13.16 -17.31 6.54
CA CYS A 126 -13.32 -18.09 7.77
C CYS A 126 -11.97 -18.65 8.26
N ARG A 127 -11.17 -19.26 7.36
CA ARG A 127 -9.84 -19.79 7.73
C ARG A 127 -8.87 -18.70 8.18
N CYS A 128 -8.91 -17.51 7.56
CA CYS A 128 -8.12 -16.36 8.03
C CYS A 128 -8.53 -15.95 9.44
N GLN A 129 -9.83 -15.86 9.73
CA GLN A 129 -10.36 -15.49 11.05
C GLN A 129 -9.99 -16.53 12.12
N GLU A 130 -10.09 -17.82 11.81
CA GLU A 130 -9.64 -18.91 12.70
C GLU A 130 -8.14 -18.82 13.04
N ASN A 131 -7.33 -18.32 12.11
CA ASN A 131 -5.90 -18.05 12.32
C ASN A 131 -5.62 -16.69 12.98
N GLY A 132 -6.66 -15.93 13.37
CA GLY A 132 -6.54 -14.63 14.03
C GLY A 132 -6.23 -13.47 13.08
N PHE A 133 -6.54 -13.61 11.79
CA PHE A 133 -6.39 -12.56 10.79
C PHE A 133 -7.73 -11.96 10.37
N GLU A 134 -7.71 -10.68 10.04
CA GLU A 134 -8.78 -10.04 9.27
C GLU A 134 -8.60 -10.35 7.78
N PHE A 135 -9.68 -10.39 7.02
CA PHE A 135 -9.64 -10.65 5.58
C PHE A 135 -10.48 -9.62 4.84
N LEU A 136 -9.85 -8.95 3.87
CA LEU A 136 -10.46 -7.92 3.05
C LEU A 136 -10.19 -8.19 1.57
N MET A 137 -11.25 -8.19 0.78
CA MET A 137 -11.15 -8.22 -0.67
C MET A 137 -11.39 -6.82 -1.21
N LEU A 138 -10.42 -6.32 -1.99
CA LEU A 138 -10.46 -5.01 -2.59
C LEU A 138 -10.69 -5.13 -4.10
N GLU A 139 -11.68 -4.39 -4.59
CA GLU A 139 -11.88 -4.19 -6.02
C GLU A 139 -10.90 -3.13 -6.54
N GLY A 140 -10.21 -3.43 -7.63
CA GLY A 140 -9.17 -2.58 -8.20
C GLY A 140 -9.70 -1.39 -9.02
N ALA A 141 -10.93 -1.50 -9.54
CA ALA A 141 -11.48 -0.60 -10.55
C ALA A 141 -11.83 0.84 -10.08
N HIS A 142 -11.81 1.13 -8.77
CA HIS A 142 -12.43 2.36 -8.22
C HIS A 142 -11.46 3.48 -7.81
N LEU A 143 -10.17 3.39 -8.13
CA LEU A 143 -9.22 4.46 -7.79
C LEU A 143 -9.15 5.51 -8.90
N THR A 144 -9.36 6.78 -8.56
CA THR A 144 -9.28 7.88 -9.54
C THR A 144 -7.84 8.05 -10.05
N ALA A 145 -7.68 8.48 -11.30
CA ALA A 145 -6.36 8.75 -11.86
C ALA A 145 -5.63 9.88 -11.12
N ALA A 146 -6.37 10.85 -10.56
CA ALA A 146 -5.82 11.91 -9.73
C ALA A 146 -5.25 11.36 -8.41
N LEU A 147 -6.01 10.52 -7.71
CA LEU A 147 -5.55 9.86 -6.47
C LEU A 147 -4.26 9.09 -6.72
N LEU A 148 -4.26 8.20 -7.71
CA LEU A 148 -3.08 7.38 -7.97
C LEU A 148 -1.86 8.24 -8.30
N ARG A 149 -2.00 9.24 -9.17
CA ARG A 149 -0.90 10.13 -9.53
C ARG A 149 -0.35 10.88 -8.31
N ASN A 150 -1.23 11.44 -7.48
CA ASN A 150 -0.82 12.14 -6.26
C ASN A 150 -0.06 11.20 -5.32
N CYS A 151 -0.58 9.98 -5.12
CA CYS A 151 0.07 8.97 -4.30
C CYS A 151 1.44 8.53 -4.86
N GLU A 152 1.58 8.39 -6.17
CA GLU A 152 2.87 8.08 -6.80
C GLU A 152 3.93 9.17 -6.57
N TYR A 153 3.54 10.45 -6.52
CA TYR A 153 4.43 11.52 -6.10
C TYR A 153 4.78 11.45 -4.63
N LEU A 154 3.79 11.17 -3.76
CA LEU A 154 4.01 11.04 -2.32
C LEU A 154 4.95 9.88 -1.99
N VAL A 155 4.82 8.72 -2.65
CA VAL A 155 5.73 7.58 -2.43
C VAL A 155 7.18 7.95 -2.74
N ARG A 156 7.43 8.83 -3.72
CA ARG A 156 8.80 9.27 -4.07
C ARG A 156 9.43 10.16 -2.99
N THR A 157 8.65 10.72 -2.07
CA THR A 157 9.16 11.57 -0.98
C THR A 157 9.92 10.78 0.10
N SER A 158 9.81 9.45 0.11
CA SER A 158 10.57 8.57 1.00
C SER A 158 11.95 8.17 0.45
N ALA A 159 12.35 8.71 -0.71
CA ALA A 159 13.58 8.33 -1.37
C ALA A 159 14.84 8.64 -0.54
N GLU A 160 15.77 7.69 -0.49
CA GLU A 160 16.98 7.74 0.34
C GLU A 160 17.83 9.00 0.13
N TYR A 161 17.91 9.49 -1.12
CA TYR A 161 18.73 10.65 -1.47
C TYR A 161 18.24 11.95 -0.80
N LEU A 162 16.98 12.01 -0.36
CA LEU A 162 16.39 13.18 0.30
C LEU A 162 16.82 13.31 1.76
N LYS A 163 17.24 12.21 2.42
CA LYS A 163 17.48 12.18 3.88
C LYS A 163 18.44 13.26 4.37
N LYS A 164 19.43 13.64 3.56
CA LYS A 164 20.44 14.64 3.95
C LYS A 164 19.87 16.07 3.99
N THR A 165 19.00 16.42 3.06
CA THR A 165 18.43 17.77 2.92
C THR A 165 17.06 17.90 3.57
N LEU A 166 16.42 16.78 3.92
CA LEU A 166 15.07 16.73 4.44
C LEU A 166 14.85 17.62 5.68
N PRO A 167 15.72 17.67 6.71
CA PRO A 167 15.47 18.52 7.87
C PRO A 167 15.29 20.01 7.51
N GLU A 168 16.21 20.56 6.72
CA GLU A 168 16.15 21.95 6.25
C GLU A 168 14.90 22.20 5.39
N MET A 169 14.53 21.25 4.53
CA MET A 169 13.31 21.35 3.73
C MET A 169 12.05 21.39 4.61
N LEU A 170 11.98 20.57 5.65
CA LEU A 170 10.84 20.53 6.56
C LEU A 170 10.72 21.84 7.36
N GLU A 171 11.83 22.44 7.79
CA GLU A 171 11.83 23.76 8.45
C GLU A 171 11.23 24.84 7.56
N GLN A 172 11.70 24.95 6.31
CA GLN A 172 11.16 25.93 5.35
C GLN A 172 9.67 25.70 5.05
N LEU A 173 9.24 24.44 4.92
CA LEU A 173 7.83 24.10 4.70
C LEU A 173 6.97 24.44 5.92
N LEU A 174 7.49 24.25 7.14
CA LEU A 174 6.82 24.66 8.38
C LEU A 174 6.65 26.18 8.44
N GLU A 175 7.66 26.97 8.09
CA GLU A 175 7.55 28.43 8.00
C GLU A 175 6.45 28.85 7.01
N LEU A 176 6.41 28.25 5.82
CA LEU A 176 5.36 28.51 4.82
C LEU A 176 3.96 28.17 5.35
N SER A 177 3.83 27.09 6.13
CA SER A 177 2.55 26.67 6.72
C SER A 177 1.95 27.71 7.68
N GLN A 178 2.80 28.55 8.30
CA GLN A 178 2.38 29.57 9.27
C GLN A 178 1.98 30.89 8.61
N GLN A 179 2.41 31.13 7.37
CA GLN A 179 2.17 32.42 6.69
C GLN A 179 0.72 32.61 6.26
N ARG A 180 0.03 31.52 5.87
CA ARG A 180 -1.34 31.58 5.34
C ARG A 180 -2.13 30.34 5.72
N PRO A 181 -3.44 30.48 6.03
CA PRO A 181 -4.30 29.34 6.36
C PRO A 181 -4.63 28.47 5.15
N ARG A 182 -4.41 28.97 3.92
CA ARG A 182 -4.78 28.28 2.68
C ARG A 182 -3.84 28.68 1.54
N TRP A 183 -3.51 27.69 0.73
CA TRP A 183 -2.68 27.79 -0.46
C TRP A 183 -3.37 27.15 -1.67
N THR A 184 -3.02 27.64 -2.85
CA THR A 184 -3.14 26.85 -4.07
C THR A 184 -1.85 26.06 -4.28
N TYR A 185 -1.91 24.94 -5.01
CA TYR A 185 -0.70 24.20 -5.36
C TYR A 185 0.32 25.08 -6.09
N THR A 186 -0.12 25.91 -7.04
CA THR A 186 0.77 26.77 -7.83
C THR A 186 1.50 27.79 -6.96
N ASP A 187 0.79 28.46 -6.05
CA ASP A 187 1.39 29.49 -5.20
C ASP A 187 2.40 28.87 -4.22
N LEU A 188 2.05 27.73 -3.61
CA LEU A 188 2.95 27.06 -2.67
C LEU A 188 4.16 26.46 -3.40
N ALA A 189 3.98 25.91 -4.60
CA ALA A 189 5.05 25.36 -5.41
C ALA A 189 6.06 26.41 -5.89
N GLN A 190 5.72 27.70 -5.94
CA GLN A 190 6.68 28.77 -6.26
C GLN A 190 7.64 29.06 -5.10
N LEU A 191 7.22 28.78 -3.87
CA LEU A 191 7.95 29.11 -2.65
C LEU A 191 8.58 27.88 -1.98
N ALA A 192 8.01 26.69 -2.19
CA ALA A 192 8.46 25.46 -1.58
C ALA A 192 9.86 25.05 -2.07
N PRO A 193 10.72 24.48 -1.20
CA PRO A 193 11.99 23.91 -1.61
C PRO A 193 11.76 22.81 -2.66
N HIS A 194 12.53 22.80 -3.74
CA HIS A 194 12.31 21.90 -4.89
C HIS A 194 10.94 22.06 -5.58
N GLY A 195 10.33 23.22 -5.42
CA GLY A 195 9.08 23.61 -6.06
C GLY A 195 7.92 22.68 -5.75
N GLY A 196 7.19 22.26 -6.78
CA GLY A 196 6.03 21.37 -6.65
C GLY A 196 6.30 20.05 -5.92
N PHE A 197 7.52 19.51 -6.02
CA PHE A 197 7.89 18.30 -5.27
C PHE A 197 7.99 18.56 -3.77
N GLY A 198 8.45 19.74 -3.34
CA GLY A 198 8.45 20.17 -1.94
C GLY A 198 7.06 20.21 -1.34
N VAL A 199 6.04 20.56 -2.14
CA VAL A 199 4.64 20.51 -1.72
C VAL A 199 4.24 19.09 -1.33
N PHE A 200 4.57 18.09 -2.15
CA PHE A 200 4.31 16.69 -1.83
C PHE A 200 5.09 16.21 -0.60
N ILE A 201 6.33 16.69 -0.40
CA ILE A 201 7.08 16.41 0.84
C ILE A 201 6.32 16.96 2.04
N GLY A 202 5.89 18.22 2.00
CA GLY A 202 5.12 18.80 3.11
C GLY A 202 3.80 18.06 3.37
N ILE A 203 3.14 17.55 2.34
CA ILE A 203 1.93 16.71 2.48
C ILE A 203 2.25 15.35 3.11
N ALA A 204 3.33 14.69 2.68
CA ALA A 204 3.73 13.37 3.18
C ALA A 204 4.14 13.40 4.66
N TYR A 205 4.69 14.52 5.13
CA TYR A 205 5.15 14.70 6.51
C TYR A 205 4.12 15.42 7.40
N GLY A 206 2.89 15.64 6.94
CA GLY A 206 1.82 16.23 7.76
C GLY A 206 2.01 17.72 8.08
N ILE A 207 2.86 18.42 7.32
CA ILE A 207 2.95 19.89 7.38
C ILE A 207 1.72 20.48 6.70
N PHE A 208 1.36 19.90 5.55
CA PHE A 208 0.19 20.26 4.76
C PHE A 208 -0.76 19.07 4.59
N GLN A 209 -2.02 19.38 4.34
CA GLN A 209 -3.04 18.42 3.92
C GLN A 209 -3.72 18.91 2.64
N ALA A 210 -4.17 17.96 1.84
CA ALA A 210 -4.93 18.20 0.63
C ALA A 210 -5.85 17.01 0.33
N ASP A 211 -6.93 17.26 -0.40
CA ASP A 211 -7.80 16.19 -0.93
C ASP A 211 -7.09 15.48 -2.08
N LEU A 212 -6.52 14.31 -1.78
CA LEU A 212 -5.76 13.52 -2.75
C LEU A 212 -6.62 12.95 -3.88
N GLN A 213 -7.95 12.91 -3.75
CA GLN A 213 -8.82 12.48 -4.85
C GLN A 213 -8.95 13.52 -5.95
N ARG A 214 -8.61 14.79 -5.66
CA ARG A 214 -8.65 15.89 -6.62
C ARG A 214 -7.33 16.03 -7.35
N ASP A 215 -7.40 16.64 -8.52
CA ASP A 215 -6.21 16.98 -9.28
C ASP A 215 -5.46 18.16 -8.65
N LEU A 216 -4.46 17.87 -7.80
CA LEU A 216 -3.64 18.90 -7.17
C LEU A 216 -2.82 19.69 -8.20
N LEU A 217 -2.35 19.01 -9.24
CA LEU A 217 -1.49 19.59 -10.28
C LEU A 217 -2.25 20.50 -11.24
N SER A 218 -3.58 20.52 -11.20
CA SER A 218 -4.42 21.47 -11.95
C SER A 218 -4.20 22.94 -11.53
N GLY A 219 -3.48 23.18 -10.43
CA GLY A 219 -3.22 24.52 -9.88
C GLY A 219 -4.36 25.07 -9.02
N GLN A 220 -5.56 24.46 -9.06
CA GLN A 220 -6.70 24.81 -8.21
C GLN A 220 -6.81 23.93 -6.96
N GLY A 221 -5.89 22.98 -6.79
CA GLY A 221 -5.81 22.13 -5.61
C GLY A 221 -5.64 22.96 -4.35
N VAL A 222 -6.54 22.76 -3.39
CA VAL A 222 -6.51 23.46 -2.10
C VAL A 222 -5.59 22.73 -1.15
N ILE A 223 -4.65 23.47 -0.59
CA ILE A 223 -3.69 22.97 0.38
C ILE A 223 -3.82 23.83 1.64
N THR A 224 -3.89 23.17 2.80
CA THR A 224 -4.02 23.83 4.10
C THR A 224 -3.01 23.22 5.08
N PRO A 225 -2.59 23.94 6.13
CA PRO A 225 -1.77 23.35 7.19
C PRO A 225 -2.46 22.12 7.80
N ALA A 226 -1.67 21.09 8.09
CA ALA A 226 -2.13 19.85 8.74
C ALA A 226 -1.69 19.73 10.20
N LEU A 227 -0.76 20.58 10.65
CA LEU A 227 -0.31 20.63 12.05
C LEU A 227 0.17 19.27 12.61
N GLY A 228 0.75 18.43 11.74
CA GLY A 228 1.22 17.10 12.08
C GLY A 228 0.19 15.98 11.90
N GLU A 229 -1.06 16.30 11.56
CA GLU A 229 -2.07 15.30 11.23
C GLU A 229 -1.76 14.61 9.89
N LEU A 230 -2.06 13.31 9.82
CA LEU A 230 -1.87 12.47 8.63
C LEU A 230 -3.19 11.84 8.16
N THR A 231 -4.33 12.34 8.62
CA THR A 231 -5.67 11.80 8.33
C THR A 231 -5.99 11.87 6.83
N HIS A 232 -5.46 12.85 6.10
CA HIS A 232 -5.56 12.93 4.62
C HIS A 232 -4.81 11.81 3.89
N LEU A 233 -3.93 11.08 4.57
CA LEU A 233 -3.24 9.90 4.07
C LEU A 233 -3.94 8.59 4.47
N GLU A 234 -5.07 8.62 5.17
CA GLU A 234 -5.87 7.43 5.45
C GLU A 234 -6.73 7.05 4.22
N LEU A 235 -6.13 6.32 3.27
CA LEU A 235 -6.67 6.12 1.92
C LEU A 235 -7.75 5.01 1.81
N GLY A 236 -8.53 4.80 2.87
CA GLY A 236 -9.80 4.06 2.82
C GLY A 236 -9.71 2.58 2.43
N PHE A 237 -8.66 1.87 2.86
CA PHE A 237 -8.54 0.41 2.69
C PHE A 237 -8.49 -0.37 4.02
N VAL A 238 -8.63 0.32 5.16
CA VAL A 238 -8.70 -0.23 6.52
C VAL A 238 -10.04 0.15 7.13
#